data_AF-A0A842U4J4-F1
#
_entry.id   AF-A0A842U4J4-F1
#
_cell.length_a   1.000
_cell.length_b   1.000
_cell.length_c   1.000
_cell.angle_alpha   90.00
_cell.angle_beta   90.00
_cell.angle_gamma   90.00
#
_symmetry.space_group_name_H-M   'P 1'
#
loop_
_entity.id
_entity.type
_entity.pdbx_description
1 polymer ?
#
loop_
_entity_poly.entity_id
_entity_poly.type
_entity_poly.pdbx_seq_one_letter_code
_entity_poly.pdbx_strand_id
1 'polypeptide(L)'
;MTFLSTDRFIYDFFIYLYIAIISLYGGIDIERLRFGEEQKKMMNDVLSMDEIDRQIVQLIQKRPDLTHTEIAEHVNRSQPTVGMRIKKMEQLGVLKFQAGINLRTAPLNFALCELDVRNPNKVLEIVNNCPFMVNSFNTDGDTNVLIMVAGFNLKQIDKIVNYHFRNHPDIKKVKMRVITGIMKDFVVPINLNFDKCVCLLKDECLSHSHLLEE
;
A
#
# COMPACT_ATOMS: atom_id res chain seq x y z
N MET A 1 39.89 -15.40 -24.90
CA MET A 1 38.91 -15.68 -23.83
C MET A 1 39.73 -15.70 -22.54
N THR A 2 39.77 -14.68 -21.71
CA THR A 2 38.69 -14.15 -20.86
C THR A 2 39.15 -12.78 -20.31
N PHE A 3 38.60 -11.68 -20.81
CA PHE A 3 38.91 -10.32 -20.34
C PHE A 3 37.64 -9.44 -20.26
N LEU A 4 36.49 -10.07 -19.95
CA LEU A 4 35.20 -9.39 -19.86
C LEU A 4 34.51 -9.55 -18.49
N SER A 5 35.13 -10.27 -17.53
CA SER A 5 34.50 -10.54 -16.22
C SER A 5 34.96 -9.60 -15.09
N THR A 6 36.10 -8.94 -15.23
CA THR A 6 36.65 -8.03 -14.20
C THR A 6 36.08 -6.61 -14.27
N ASP A 7 35.75 -6.11 -15.46
CA ASP A 7 35.24 -4.73 -15.63
C ASP A 7 33.82 -4.55 -15.09
N ARG A 8 33.00 -5.60 -15.12
CA ARG A 8 31.62 -5.55 -14.61
C ARG A 8 31.57 -5.42 -13.08
N PHE A 9 32.47 -6.13 -12.40
CA PHE A 9 32.62 -6.03 -10.95
C PHE A 9 33.08 -4.65 -10.51
N ILE A 10 33.99 -4.05 -11.26
CA ILE A 10 34.51 -2.71 -10.99
C ILE A 10 33.41 -1.66 -11.24
N TYR A 11 32.64 -1.78 -12.33
CA TYR A 11 31.50 -0.89 -12.61
C TYR A 11 30.40 -0.98 -11.55
N ASP A 12 30.01 -2.19 -11.15
CA ASP A 12 29.01 -2.38 -10.10
C ASP A 12 29.52 -1.80 -8.78
N PHE A 13 30.78 -2.01 -8.43
CA PHE A 13 31.40 -1.43 -7.23
C PHE A 13 31.38 0.10 -7.25
N PHE A 14 31.68 0.73 -8.38
CA PHE A 14 31.63 2.19 -8.51
C PHE A 14 30.20 2.74 -8.46
N ILE A 15 29.21 2.02 -9.00
CA ILE A 15 27.79 2.40 -8.89
C ILE A 15 27.35 2.33 -7.42
N TYR A 16 27.66 1.25 -6.71
CA TYR A 16 27.31 1.12 -5.28
C TYR A 16 28.03 2.16 -4.42
N LEU A 17 29.30 2.47 -4.71
CA LEU A 17 30.05 3.50 -4.03
C LEU A 17 29.47 4.90 -4.30
N TYR A 18 29.06 5.18 -5.55
CA TYR A 18 28.45 6.44 -5.94
C TYR A 18 27.06 6.63 -5.30
N ILE A 19 26.23 5.58 -5.27
CA ILE A 19 24.93 5.57 -4.57
C ILE A 19 25.13 5.77 -3.05
N ALA A 20 26.14 5.13 -2.46
CA ALA A 20 26.47 5.29 -1.04
C ALA A 20 26.95 6.71 -0.71
N ILE A 21 27.76 7.33 -1.59
CA ILE A 21 28.23 8.71 -1.43
C ILE A 21 27.07 9.71 -1.56
N ILE A 22 26.15 9.51 -2.50
CA ILE A 22 24.94 10.34 -2.65
C ILE A 22 24.05 10.25 -1.40
N SER A 23 23.89 9.05 -0.82
CA SER A 23 23.12 8.83 0.40
C SER A 23 23.71 9.54 1.63
N LEU A 24 25.04 9.75 1.64
CA LEU A 24 25.76 10.38 2.76
C LEU A 24 25.80 11.92 2.69
N TYR A 25 25.71 12.52 1.50
CA TYR A 25 25.97 13.96 1.30
C TYR A 25 24.77 14.80 0.83
N GLY A 26 23.64 14.20 0.46
CA GLY A 26 22.45 14.99 0.18
C GLY A 26 21.36 14.25 -0.60
N GLY A 27 20.27 13.92 0.10
CA GLY A 27 18.92 14.21 -0.37
C GLY A 27 18.40 13.52 -1.63
N ILE A 28 18.98 12.41 -2.08
CA ILE A 28 18.31 11.54 -3.06
C ILE A 28 17.67 10.39 -2.29
N ASP A 29 16.35 10.44 -2.18
CA ASP A 29 15.56 9.35 -1.66
C ASP A 29 15.61 8.16 -2.64
N ILE A 30 16.45 7.17 -2.33
CA ILE A 30 16.63 5.95 -3.15
C ILE A 30 15.30 5.21 -3.31
N GLU A 31 14.40 5.26 -2.33
CA GLU A 31 13.06 4.67 -2.49
C GLU A 31 12.26 5.42 -3.55
N ARG A 32 12.35 6.74 -3.60
CA ARG A 32 11.71 7.56 -4.65
C ARG A 32 12.24 7.24 -6.05
N LEU A 33 13.55 6.98 -6.19
CA LEU A 33 14.13 6.56 -7.47
C LEU A 33 13.70 5.15 -7.89
N ARG A 34 13.76 4.18 -6.97
CA ARG A 34 13.32 2.80 -7.23
C ARG A 34 11.84 2.75 -7.58
N PHE A 35 11.01 3.51 -6.87
CA PHE A 35 9.59 3.67 -7.18
C PHE A 35 9.37 4.18 -8.61
N GLY A 36 10.18 5.15 -9.07
CA GLY A 36 10.14 5.64 -10.45
C GLY A 36 10.46 4.58 -11.51
N GLU A 37 11.45 3.72 -11.28
CA GLU A 37 11.79 2.63 -12.22
C GLU A 37 10.73 1.53 -12.26
N GLU A 38 10.19 1.14 -11.09
CA GLU A 38 9.10 0.15 -11.00
C GLU A 38 7.84 0.67 -11.68
N GLN A 39 7.50 1.95 -11.50
CA GLN A 39 6.39 2.58 -12.21
C GLN A 39 6.59 2.59 -13.73
N LYS A 40 7.81 2.90 -14.20
CA LYS A 40 8.12 2.89 -15.64
C LYS A 40 7.98 1.49 -16.23
N LYS A 41 8.46 0.46 -15.52
CA LYS A 41 8.30 -0.93 -15.92
C LYS A 41 6.83 -1.33 -15.97
N MET A 42 6.08 -1.08 -14.90
CA MET A 42 4.66 -1.40 -14.82
C MET A 42 3.85 -0.66 -15.90
N MET A 43 4.17 0.60 -16.18
CA MET A 43 3.55 1.37 -17.26
C MET A 43 3.79 0.73 -18.63
N ASN A 44 5.02 0.26 -18.91
CA ASN A 44 5.30 -0.46 -20.15
C ASN A 44 4.51 -1.78 -20.23
N ASP A 45 4.40 -2.51 -19.13
CA ASP A 45 3.62 -3.75 -19.07
C ASP A 45 2.13 -3.48 -19.34
N VAL A 46 1.56 -2.42 -18.75
CA VAL A 46 0.18 -1.96 -19.02
C VAL A 46 0.01 -1.53 -20.49
N LEU A 47 0.97 -0.81 -21.06
CA LEU A 47 0.92 -0.41 -22.48
C LEU A 47 1.03 -1.61 -23.43
N SER A 48 1.69 -2.68 -23.00
CA SER A 48 1.83 -3.92 -23.78
C SER A 48 0.60 -4.83 -23.76
N MET A 49 -0.39 -4.55 -22.91
CA MET A 49 -1.64 -5.30 -22.87
C MET A 49 -2.40 -5.18 -24.19
N ASP A 50 -2.86 -6.30 -24.73
CA ASP A 50 -3.77 -6.28 -25.86
C ASP A 50 -5.22 -6.02 -25.41
N GLU A 51 -6.14 -5.94 -26.37
CA GLU A 51 -7.53 -5.63 -26.08
C GLU A 51 -8.23 -6.71 -25.22
N ILE A 52 -7.82 -7.98 -25.38
CA ILE A 52 -8.38 -9.08 -24.59
C ILE A 52 -7.93 -8.97 -23.14
N ASP A 53 -6.66 -8.62 -22.90
CA ASP A 53 -6.15 -8.39 -21.55
C ASP A 53 -6.93 -7.26 -20.84
N ARG A 54 -7.23 -6.16 -21.55
CA ARG A 54 -8.04 -5.06 -21.00
C ARG A 54 -9.46 -5.49 -20.65
N GLN A 55 -10.12 -6.25 -21.52
CA GLN A 55 -11.46 -6.78 -21.26
C GLN A 55 -11.50 -7.70 -20.06
N ILE A 56 -10.51 -8.60 -19.92
CA ILE A 56 -10.37 -9.49 -18.76
C ILE A 56 -10.25 -8.67 -17.47
N VAL A 57 -9.38 -7.66 -17.44
CA VAL A 57 -9.20 -6.80 -16.25
C VAL A 57 -10.48 -6.05 -15.90
N GLN A 58 -11.19 -5.49 -16.89
CA GLN A 58 -12.46 -4.78 -16.65
C GLN A 58 -13.55 -5.71 -16.07
N LEU A 59 -13.65 -6.94 -16.58
CA LEU A 59 -14.58 -7.94 -16.05
C LEU A 59 -14.27 -8.29 -14.59
N ILE A 60 -12.99 -8.56 -14.30
CA ILE A 60 -12.54 -8.92 -12.95
C ILE A 60 -12.73 -7.75 -11.97
N GLN A 61 -12.41 -6.51 -12.36
CA GLN A 61 -12.61 -5.35 -11.50
C GLN A 61 -14.08 -5.10 -11.17
N LYS A 62 -14.99 -5.42 -12.10
CA LYS A 62 -16.44 -5.27 -11.89
C LYS A 62 -17.05 -6.44 -11.12
N ARG A 63 -16.60 -7.66 -11.39
CA ARG A 63 -17.09 -8.91 -10.81
C ARG A 63 -15.90 -9.83 -10.51
N PRO A 64 -15.23 -9.64 -9.36
CA PRO A 64 -14.03 -10.41 -9.01
C PRO A 64 -14.34 -11.88 -8.68
N ASP A 65 -15.61 -12.23 -8.54
CA ASP A 65 -16.15 -13.58 -8.32
C ASP A 65 -16.26 -14.44 -9.59
N LEU A 66 -16.07 -13.85 -10.78
CA LEU A 66 -16.20 -14.58 -12.05
C LEU A 66 -15.17 -15.70 -12.17
N THR A 67 -15.65 -16.87 -12.60
CA THR A 67 -14.80 -18.00 -12.96
C THR A 67 -14.07 -17.74 -14.27
N HIS A 68 -12.94 -18.42 -14.49
CA HIS A 68 -12.24 -18.35 -15.78
C HIS A 68 -13.12 -18.79 -16.95
N THR A 69 -14.06 -19.71 -16.74
CA THR A 69 -15.01 -20.16 -17.77
C THR A 69 -15.94 -19.03 -18.17
N GLU A 70 -16.57 -18.34 -17.21
CA GLU A 70 -17.45 -17.21 -17.48
C GLU A 70 -16.67 -16.08 -18.17
N ILE A 71 -15.44 -15.76 -17.72
CA ILE A 71 -14.61 -14.76 -18.38
C ILE A 71 -14.32 -15.15 -19.83
N ALA A 72 -14.00 -16.42 -20.09
CA ALA A 72 -13.74 -16.95 -21.43
C ALA A 72 -14.94 -16.77 -22.38
N GLU A 73 -16.15 -17.02 -21.90
CA GLU A 73 -17.38 -16.77 -22.66
C GLU A 73 -17.54 -15.28 -23.01
N HIS A 74 -17.28 -14.38 -22.06
CA HIS A 74 -17.42 -12.94 -22.28
C HIS A 74 -16.40 -12.38 -23.28
N VAL A 75 -15.17 -12.89 -23.31
CA VAL A 75 -14.10 -12.40 -24.21
C VAL A 75 -13.91 -13.28 -25.46
N ASN A 76 -14.79 -14.26 -25.67
CA ASN A 76 -14.75 -15.22 -26.78
C ASN A 76 -13.37 -15.91 -26.91
N ARG A 77 -12.87 -16.46 -25.81
CA ARG A 77 -11.61 -17.23 -25.77
C ARG A 77 -11.80 -18.53 -25.01
N SER A 78 -10.84 -19.45 -25.15
CA SER A 78 -10.85 -20.66 -24.34
C SER A 78 -10.47 -20.35 -22.89
N GLN A 79 -11.01 -21.12 -21.95
CA GLN A 79 -10.70 -21.01 -20.52
C GLN A 79 -9.18 -21.11 -20.24
N PRO A 80 -8.40 -22.02 -20.87
CA PRO A 80 -6.95 -22.07 -20.69
C PRO A 80 -6.23 -20.79 -21.18
N THR A 81 -6.69 -20.20 -22.29
CA THR A 81 -6.12 -18.94 -22.80
C THR A 81 -6.34 -17.78 -21.82
N VAL A 82 -7.53 -17.67 -21.23
CA VAL A 82 -7.83 -16.67 -20.19
C VAL A 82 -6.94 -16.89 -18.97
N GLY A 83 -6.84 -18.14 -18.48
CA GLY A 83 -6.01 -18.47 -17.32
C GLY A 83 -4.53 -18.10 -17.51
N MET A 84 -3.97 -18.34 -18.70
CA MET A 84 -2.59 -17.94 -19.01
C MET A 84 -2.41 -16.41 -19.00
N ARG A 85 -3.40 -15.66 -19.52
CA ARG A 85 -3.36 -14.20 -19.55
C ARG A 85 -3.44 -13.60 -18.15
N ILE A 86 -4.38 -14.06 -17.32
CA ILE A 86 -4.50 -13.65 -15.92
C ILE A 86 -3.18 -13.89 -15.19
N LYS A 87 -2.64 -15.12 -15.27
CA LYS A 87 -1.36 -15.46 -14.63
C LYS A 87 -0.21 -14.59 -15.10
N LYS A 88 -0.14 -14.28 -16.39
CA LYS A 88 0.87 -13.37 -16.94
C LYS A 88 0.72 -11.96 -16.35
N MET A 89 -0.49 -11.41 -16.32
CA MET A 89 -0.75 -10.07 -15.75
C MET A 89 -0.45 -10.02 -14.24
N GLU A 90 -0.71 -11.10 -13.50
CA GLU A 90 -0.32 -11.22 -12.09
C GLU A 90 1.21 -11.21 -11.91
N GLN A 91 1.93 -11.97 -12.74
CA GLN A 91 3.39 -12.02 -12.70
C GLN A 91 4.04 -10.68 -13.05
N LEU A 92 3.41 -9.90 -13.95
CA LEU A 92 3.83 -8.54 -14.29
C LEU A 92 3.42 -7.51 -13.21
N GLY A 93 2.57 -7.91 -12.25
CA GLY A 93 2.07 -7.03 -11.19
C GLY A 93 0.96 -6.07 -11.62
N VAL A 94 0.47 -6.20 -12.87
CA VAL A 94 -0.59 -5.37 -13.45
C VAL A 94 -1.97 -5.74 -12.89
N LEU A 95 -2.18 -7.02 -12.58
CA LEU A 95 -3.39 -7.53 -11.93
C LEU A 95 -3.01 -8.11 -10.57
N LYS A 96 -3.73 -7.73 -9.52
CA LYS A 96 -3.62 -8.34 -8.19
C LYS A 96 -5.01 -8.59 -7.64
N PHE A 97 -5.19 -9.75 -7.01
CA PHE A 97 -6.40 -10.08 -6.28
C PHE A 97 -6.21 -9.76 -4.80
N GLN A 98 -7.15 -9.02 -4.23
CA GLN A 98 -7.14 -8.66 -2.81
C GLN A 98 -8.54 -8.84 -2.24
N ALA A 99 -8.68 -9.72 -1.26
CA ALA A 99 -9.85 -9.74 -0.40
C ALA A 99 -9.72 -8.65 0.67
N GLY A 100 -10.80 -7.95 0.97
CA GLY A 100 -10.77 -6.86 1.94
C GLY A 100 -12.15 -6.43 2.38
N ILE A 101 -12.18 -5.47 3.29
CA ILE A 101 -13.41 -4.86 3.78
C ILE A 101 -13.67 -3.61 2.95
N ASN A 102 -14.90 -3.44 2.48
CA ASN A 102 -15.33 -2.22 1.82
C ASN A 102 -15.53 -1.13 2.88
N LEU A 103 -14.73 -0.07 2.81
CA LEU A 103 -14.76 1.01 3.80
C LEU A 103 -16.15 1.65 3.94
N ARG A 104 -16.94 1.68 2.85
CA ARG A 104 -18.29 2.28 2.87
C ARG A 104 -19.23 1.54 3.82
N THR A 105 -19.13 0.21 3.86
CA THR A 105 -20.03 -0.66 4.63
C THR A 105 -19.38 -1.17 5.90
N ALA A 106 -18.11 -0.82 6.15
CA ALA A 106 -17.41 -1.20 7.37
C ALA A 106 -18.05 -0.49 8.59
N PRO A 107 -18.28 -1.20 9.71
CA PRO A 107 -18.76 -0.60 10.96
C PRO A 107 -17.61 0.13 11.69
N LEU A 108 -16.87 0.98 10.98
CA LEU A 108 -15.70 1.69 11.45
C LEU A 108 -15.75 3.15 11.02
N ASN A 109 -15.14 4.00 11.83
CA ASN A 109 -14.86 5.39 11.50
C ASN A 109 -13.45 5.49 10.91
N PHE A 110 -13.24 6.46 10.03
CA PHE A 110 -11.96 6.66 9.37
C PHE A 110 -11.50 8.12 9.49
N ALA A 111 -10.19 8.31 9.61
CA ALA A 111 -9.55 9.62 9.54
C ALA A 111 -8.26 9.56 8.73
N LEU A 112 -7.92 10.68 8.11
CA LEU A 112 -6.63 10.94 7.51
C LEU A 112 -5.75 11.68 8.50
N CYS A 113 -4.57 11.14 8.77
CA CYS A 113 -3.54 11.74 9.61
C CYS A 113 -2.39 12.20 8.69
N GLU A 114 -2.28 13.51 8.49
CA GLU A 114 -1.19 14.14 7.74
C GLU A 114 -0.06 14.50 8.74
N LEU A 115 1.15 14.02 8.45
CA LEU A 115 2.32 14.13 9.32
C LEU A 115 3.49 14.82 8.60
N ASP A 116 4.15 15.75 9.26
CA ASP A 116 5.49 16.24 8.86
C ASP A 116 6.54 15.52 9.70
N VAL A 117 7.24 14.57 9.10
CA VAL A 117 8.13 13.62 9.76
C VAL A 117 9.57 13.87 9.30
N ARG A 118 10.52 13.96 10.24
CA ARG A 118 11.96 14.08 9.90
C ARG A 118 12.50 12.83 9.19
N ASN A 119 12.07 11.66 9.64
CA ASN A 119 12.47 10.37 9.10
C ASN A 119 11.23 9.45 8.95
N PRO A 120 10.64 9.35 7.74
CA PRO A 120 9.45 8.53 7.49
C PRO A 120 9.58 7.06 7.91
N ASN A 121 10.78 6.48 7.85
CA ASN A 121 11.03 5.08 8.23
C ASN A 121 10.69 4.79 9.70
N LYS A 122 10.76 5.80 10.58
CA LYS A 122 10.38 5.67 11.99
C LYS A 122 8.87 5.56 12.19
N VAL A 123 8.09 6.12 11.27
CA VAL A 123 6.63 6.03 11.28
C VAL A 123 6.16 4.72 10.64
N LEU A 124 6.92 4.17 9.69
CA LEU A 124 6.60 2.89 9.04
C LEU A 124 6.50 1.73 10.03
N GLU A 125 7.39 1.68 11.03
CA GLU A 125 7.32 0.66 12.08
C GLU A 125 6.01 0.76 12.90
N ILE A 126 5.58 1.98 13.22
CA ILE A 126 4.31 2.22 13.92
C ILE A 126 3.13 1.77 13.05
N VAL A 127 3.14 2.13 11.77
CA VAL A 127 2.11 1.75 10.80
C VAL A 127 1.98 0.23 10.70
N ASN A 128 3.10 -0.48 10.58
CA ASN A 128 3.10 -1.94 10.43
C ASN A 128 2.63 -2.69 11.70
N ASN A 129 2.84 -2.09 12.87
CA ASN A 129 2.56 -2.73 14.16
C ASN A 129 1.19 -2.37 14.76
N CYS A 130 0.49 -1.39 14.20
CA CYS A 130 -0.82 -0.95 14.69
C CYS A 130 -1.94 -1.38 13.71
N PRO A 131 -2.82 -2.33 14.08
CA PRO A 131 -3.88 -2.84 13.20
C PRO A 131 -4.88 -1.78 12.71
N PHE A 132 -4.98 -0.65 13.41
CA PHE A 132 -5.83 0.47 13.03
C PHE A 132 -5.22 1.40 11.98
N MET A 133 -3.97 1.17 11.57
CA MET A 133 -3.33 1.87 10.47
C MET A 133 -3.64 1.13 9.17
N VAL A 134 -4.66 1.60 8.46
CA VAL A 134 -5.21 0.94 7.26
C VAL A 134 -4.27 1.04 6.07
N ASN A 135 -3.68 2.22 5.88
CA ASN A 135 -2.72 2.47 4.81
C ASN A 135 -1.86 3.70 5.12
N SER A 136 -0.73 3.84 4.44
CA SER A 136 0.15 5.00 4.57
C SER A 136 0.80 5.36 3.23
N PHE A 137 1.03 6.65 3.02
CA PHE A 137 1.55 7.21 1.78
C PHE A 137 2.64 8.24 2.09
N ASN A 138 3.71 8.24 1.29
CA ASN A 138 4.57 9.40 1.19
C ASN A 138 3.85 10.46 0.34
N THR A 139 3.89 11.71 0.79
CA THR A 139 3.19 12.83 0.14
C THR A 139 4.15 13.98 -0.09
N ASP A 140 3.93 14.75 -1.15
CA ASP A 140 4.57 16.04 -1.33
C ASP A 140 3.65 17.14 -0.76
N GLY A 141 4.22 18.24 -0.27
CA GLY A 141 3.47 19.39 0.26
C GLY A 141 3.90 19.78 1.68
N ASP A 142 2.99 20.37 2.44
CA ASP A 142 3.19 20.83 3.83
C ASP A 142 3.53 19.71 4.82
N THR A 143 3.19 18.47 4.46
CA THR A 143 3.36 17.25 5.23
C THR A 143 3.90 16.18 4.28
N ASN A 144 4.75 15.29 4.78
CA ASN A 144 5.42 14.30 3.94
C ASN A 144 4.92 12.86 4.12
N VAL A 145 4.05 12.61 5.11
CA VAL A 145 3.42 11.31 5.34
C VAL A 145 1.91 11.49 5.53
N LEU A 146 1.10 10.64 4.91
CA LEU A 146 -0.35 10.58 5.07
C LEU A 146 -0.74 9.17 5.50
N ILE A 147 -1.49 9.03 6.58
CA ILE A 147 -1.92 7.73 7.12
C ILE A 147 -3.44 7.70 7.18
N MET A 148 -4.04 6.62 6.70
CA MET A 148 -5.45 6.32 6.89
C MET A 148 -5.60 5.49 8.16
N VAL A 149 -6.28 6.05 9.15
CA VAL A 149 -6.51 5.43 10.45
C VAL A 149 -7.98 5.03 10.56
N ALA A 150 -8.24 3.82 11.04
CA ALA A 150 -9.56 3.34 11.38
C ALA A 150 -9.78 3.35 12.90
N GLY A 151 -11.03 3.29 13.33
CA GLY A 151 -11.40 3.04 14.73
C GLY A 151 -12.89 2.85 14.88
N PHE A 152 -13.33 2.28 16.00
CA PHE A 152 -14.74 2.06 16.31
C PHE A 152 -15.50 3.36 16.53
N ASN A 153 -14.80 4.40 17.00
CA ASN A 153 -15.35 5.74 17.17
C ASN A 153 -14.22 6.80 17.08
N LEU A 154 -14.61 8.07 16.89
CA LEU A 154 -13.64 9.17 16.75
C LEU A 154 -12.77 9.37 17.99
N LYS A 155 -13.26 9.02 19.19
CA LYS A 155 -12.50 9.14 20.44
C LYS A 155 -11.34 8.15 20.46
N GLN A 156 -11.56 6.93 19.99
CA GLN A 156 -10.49 5.93 19.84
C GLN A 156 -9.45 6.40 18.80
N ILE A 157 -9.89 6.92 17.66
CA ILE A 157 -8.97 7.44 16.63
C ILE A 157 -8.11 8.57 17.21
N ASP A 158 -8.69 9.53 17.93
CA ASP A 158 -7.92 10.61 18.53
C ASP A 158 -6.90 10.08 19.56
N LYS A 159 -7.26 9.06 20.36
CA LYS A 159 -6.31 8.39 21.28
C LYS A 159 -5.15 7.73 20.53
N ILE A 160 -5.43 6.98 19.47
CA ILE A 160 -4.44 6.32 18.63
C ILE A 160 -3.47 7.36 18.05
N VAL A 161 -3.99 8.45 17.47
CA VAL A 161 -3.18 9.53 16.88
C VAL A 161 -2.35 10.27 17.93
N ASN A 162 -2.93 10.56 19.10
CA ASN A 162 -2.23 11.17 20.23
C ASN A 162 -1.03 10.33 20.68
N TYR A 163 -1.29 9.04 20.93
CA TYR A 163 -0.31 8.10 21.46
C TYR A 163 0.85 7.88 20.49
N HIS A 164 0.53 7.63 19.22
CA HIS A 164 1.54 7.30 18.22
C HIS A 164 2.27 8.50 17.65
N PHE A 165 1.61 9.65 17.50
CA PHE A 165 2.14 10.73 16.66
C PHE A 165 2.38 12.06 17.37
N ARG A 166 1.44 12.56 18.18
CA ARG A 166 1.54 13.95 18.69
C ARG A 166 2.75 14.18 19.62
N ASN A 167 3.24 13.15 20.30
CA ASN A 167 4.40 13.21 21.19
C ASN A 167 5.66 12.55 20.60
N HIS A 168 5.64 12.15 19.34
CA HIS A 168 6.76 11.43 18.74
C HIS A 168 7.90 12.40 18.38
N PRO A 169 9.16 12.15 18.80
CA PRO A 169 10.27 13.09 18.65
C PRO A 169 10.62 13.45 17.20
N ASP A 170 10.34 12.55 16.25
CA ASP A 170 10.58 12.76 14.83
C ASP A 170 9.43 13.44 14.07
N ILE A 171 8.30 13.71 14.73
CA ILE A 171 7.11 14.29 14.11
C ILE A 171 6.99 15.76 14.53
N LYS A 172 7.02 16.66 13.55
CA LYS A 172 6.93 18.10 13.77
C LYS A 172 5.49 18.61 13.78
N LYS A 173 4.65 18.00 12.94
CA LYS A 173 3.28 18.46 12.71
C LYS A 173 2.37 17.26 12.51
N VAL A 174 1.16 17.35 13.07
CA VAL A 174 0.09 16.38 12.93
C VAL A 174 -1.19 17.13 12.57
N LYS A 175 -1.83 16.81 11.46
CA LYS A 175 -3.20 17.26 11.14
C LYS A 175 -4.09 16.03 10.98
N MET A 176 -5.22 16.02 11.67
CA MET A 176 -6.21 14.95 11.56
C MET A 176 -7.45 15.47 10.82
N ARG A 177 -7.93 14.70 9.83
CA ARG A 177 -9.13 15.01 9.05
C ARG A 177 -10.05 13.81 9.08
N VAL A 178 -11.22 13.96 9.69
CA VAL A 178 -12.22 12.90 9.76
C VAL A 178 -12.84 12.70 8.38
N ILE A 179 -12.96 11.45 7.94
CA ILE A 179 -13.70 11.09 6.73
C ILE A 179 -15.16 10.98 7.13
N THR A 180 -15.97 11.95 6.69
CA THR A 180 -17.41 12.02 7.03
C THR A 180 -18.30 11.20 6.11
N GLY A 181 -17.77 10.76 4.97
CA GLY A 181 -18.50 9.96 4.01
C GLY A 181 -17.60 9.39 2.93
N ILE A 182 -17.93 8.20 2.47
CA ILE A 182 -17.22 7.50 1.39
C ILE A 182 -18.10 7.58 0.14
N MET A 183 -17.58 8.19 -0.92
CA MET A 183 -18.37 8.42 -2.14
C MET A 183 -18.31 7.26 -3.13
N LYS A 184 -17.17 6.56 -3.18
CA LYS A 184 -16.96 5.37 -4.02
C LYS A 184 -16.43 4.22 -3.17
N ASP A 185 -16.76 3.00 -3.57
CA ASP A 185 -16.35 1.80 -2.87
C ASP A 185 -14.83 1.72 -2.87
N PHE A 186 -14.28 1.38 -1.70
CA PHE A 186 -12.86 1.21 -1.53
C PHE A 186 -12.64 0.00 -0.64
N VAL A 187 -12.15 -1.07 -1.26
CA VAL A 187 -11.92 -2.36 -0.60
C VAL A 187 -10.46 -2.45 -0.24
N VAL A 188 -10.17 -2.62 1.05
CA VAL A 188 -8.80 -2.69 1.56
C VAL A 188 -8.63 -3.89 2.50
N PRO A 189 -7.46 -4.54 2.49
CA PRO A 189 -7.16 -5.53 3.51
C PRO A 189 -7.02 -4.83 4.85
N ILE A 190 -7.82 -5.23 5.83
CA ILE A 190 -7.69 -4.74 7.21
C ILE A 190 -7.20 -5.91 8.06
N ASN A 191 -6.13 -5.68 8.83
CA ASN A 191 -5.65 -6.67 9.78
C ASN A 191 -6.58 -6.66 11.01
N LEU A 192 -7.42 -7.69 11.15
CA LEU A 192 -8.29 -7.87 12.31
C LEU A 192 -7.61 -8.62 13.46
N ASN A 193 -6.34 -9.02 13.31
CA ASN A 193 -5.58 -9.64 14.38
C ASN A 193 -4.95 -8.56 15.27
N PHE A 194 -5.68 -8.21 16.33
CA PHE A 194 -5.26 -7.24 17.33
C PHE A 194 -4.24 -7.79 18.34
N ASP A 195 -4.01 -9.11 18.38
CA ASP A 195 -3.04 -9.71 19.31
C ASP A 195 -1.60 -9.29 19.01
N LYS A 196 -1.32 -9.00 17.73
CA LYS A 196 -0.03 -8.51 17.26
C LYS A 196 0.23 -7.03 17.57
N CYS A 197 -0.77 -6.32 18.10
CA CYS A 197 -0.57 -4.94 18.50
C CYS A 197 0.35 -4.88 19.73
N VAL A 198 1.49 -4.23 19.60
CA VAL A 198 2.49 -4.11 20.68
C VAL A 198 2.39 -2.81 21.49
N CYS A 199 1.38 -1.98 21.20
CA CYS A 199 1.23 -0.69 21.86
C CYS A 199 0.43 -0.79 23.18
N LEU A 200 0.63 0.18 24.07
CA LEU A 200 -0.04 0.21 25.38
C LEU A 200 -1.56 0.42 25.30
N LEU A 201 -2.10 0.77 24.13
CA LEU A 201 -3.53 0.91 23.91
C LEU A 201 -4.21 -0.42 23.56
N LYS A 202 -3.47 -1.54 23.48
CA LYS A 202 -4.00 -2.84 23.03
C LYS A 202 -5.30 -3.23 23.73
N ASP A 203 -5.31 -3.26 25.06
CA ASP A 203 -6.48 -3.70 25.84
C ASP A 203 -7.68 -2.76 25.67
N GLU A 204 -7.43 -1.45 25.61
CA GLU A 204 -8.48 -0.47 25.37
C GLU A 204 -9.07 -0.62 23.95
N CYS A 205 -8.21 -0.82 22.96
CA CYS A 205 -8.64 -1.02 21.59
C CYS A 205 -9.40 -2.35 21.40
N LEU A 206 -9.01 -3.40 22.12
CA LEU A 206 -9.68 -4.70 22.12
C LEU A 206 -11.04 -4.66 22.82
N SER A 207 -11.21 -3.86 23.87
CA SER A 207 -12.52 -3.79 24.56
C SER A 207 -13.68 -3.35 23.65
N HIS A 208 -13.38 -2.72 22.52
CA HIS A 208 -14.35 -2.29 21.52
C HIS A 208 -14.48 -3.26 20.33
N SER A 209 -13.65 -4.32 20.22
CA SER A 209 -13.68 -5.24 19.08
C SER A 209 -14.90 -6.14 19.04
N HIS A 210 -15.56 -6.38 20.19
CA HIS A 210 -16.84 -7.10 20.25
C HIS A 210 -17.96 -6.44 19.43
N LEU A 211 -17.83 -5.14 19.13
CA LEU A 211 -18.77 -4.41 18.26
C LEU A 211 -18.70 -4.84 16.78
N LEU A 212 -17.76 -5.71 16.40
CA LEU A 212 -17.66 -6.30 15.06
C LEU A 212 -18.31 -7.69 14.95
N GLU A 213 -18.72 -8.28 16.08
CA GLU A 213 -19.24 -9.65 16.16
C GLU A 213 -20.78 -9.73 16.16
N GLU A 214 -21.46 -8.58 16.14
CA GLU A 214 -22.94 -8.42 16.03
C GLU A 214 -23.36 -7.88 14.67
#